data_AF-A0A180GXA3-F1
#
_entry.id   AF-A0A180GXA3-F1
#
_cell.length_a   1.000
_cell.length_b   1.000
_cell.length_c   1.000
_cell.angle_alpha   90.00
_cell.angle_beta   90.00
_cell.angle_gamma   90.00
#
_symmetry.space_group_name_H-M   'P 1'
#
loop_
_entity.id
_entity.type
_entity.pdbx_description
1 polymer ?
#
loop_
_entity_poly.entity_id
_entity_poly.type
_entity_poly.pdbx_seq_one_letter_code
_entity_poly.pdbx_strand_id
1 'polypeptide(L)'
;MGGMSSEDWLEESLQVPQHQGHQQISEVEYTRLAEQFHTTGYREGIHKGKDAAIQEGFNNGFAAGAQRGKRLGSLRGRASATLNILLKHMEEDARVHRVRQLIRELNQYGTAQDPNHPTQGNALEDLTSRMDGLMAPSNPAQSQPVTQQYQDEQDNQLLDRCQFELDAILASMNIWLPSL
;
A
#
# COMPACT_ATOMS: atom_id res chain seq x y z
N MET A 1 61.52 -57.44 35.35
CA MET A 1 60.99 -56.21 34.69
C MET A 1 60.62 -56.60 33.28
N GLY A 2 59.39 -56.57 32.79
CA GLY A 2 58.05 -56.34 33.33
C GLY A 2 57.08 -57.06 32.39
N GLY A 3 55.98 -57.61 32.91
CA GLY A 3 54.98 -58.31 32.10
C GLY A 3 54.16 -57.31 31.28
N MET A 4 54.03 -57.53 29.97
CA MET A 4 53.04 -56.84 29.15
C MET A 4 51.66 -57.37 29.56
N SER A 5 50.84 -56.50 30.14
CA SER A 5 49.47 -56.85 30.51
C SER A 5 48.65 -57.06 29.25
N SER A 6 47.89 -58.16 29.19
CA SER A 6 46.92 -58.43 28.12
C SER A 6 45.77 -57.41 28.06
N GLU A 7 45.74 -56.44 28.99
CA GLU A 7 44.74 -55.37 29.10
C GLU A 7 45.04 -54.19 28.15
N ASP A 8 46.30 -53.95 27.76
CA ASP A 8 46.67 -52.84 26.86
C ASP A 8 46.11 -53.01 25.43
N TRP A 9 45.84 -54.25 24.99
CA TRP A 9 45.31 -54.53 23.65
C TRP A 9 43.80 -54.26 23.52
N LEU A 10 43.08 -54.22 24.64
CA LEU A 10 41.63 -53.97 24.64
C LEU A 10 41.31 -52.47 24.65
N GLU A 11 42.23 -51.62 25.11
CA GLU A 11 42.05 -50.17 25.18
C GLU A 11 42.14 -49.52 23.78
N GLU A 12 43.16 -49.86 22.99
CA GLU A 12 43.41 -49.33 21.63
C GLU A 12 42.26 -49.65 20.65
N SER A 13 41.62 -50.81 20.83
CA SER A 13 40.51 -51.28 19.99
C SER A 13 39.18 -50.54 20.23
N LEU A 14 39.07 -49.81 21.34
CA LEU A 14 37.90 -49.02 21.74
C LEU A 14 38.08 -47.52 21.47
N GLN A 15 39.27 -47.06 21.07
CA GLN A 15 39.45 -45.73 20.51
C GLN A 15 38.95 -45.70 19.06
N VAL A 16 37.62 -45.63 18.89
CA VAL A 16 37.07 -44.97 17.70
C VAL A 16 37.71 -43.57 17.67
N PRO A 17 38.38 -43.14 16.58
CA PRO A 17 39.02 -41.83 16.53
C PRO A 17 37.99 -40.71 16.75
N GLN A 18 37.75 -40.35 18.02
CA GLN A 18 36.68 -39.44 18.42
C GLN A 18 36.84 -38.08 17.73
N HIS A 19 38.07 -37.68 17.42
CA HIS A 19 38.34 -36.44 16.70
C HIS A 19 37.78 -36.39 15.26
N GLN A 20 37.79 -37.49 14.50
CA GLN A 20 37.31 -37.48 13.11
C GLN A 20 35.78 -37.47 13.02
N GLY A 21 35.10 -38.22 13.91
CA GLY A 21 33.63 -38.24 13.97
C GLY A 21 33.05 -36.87 14.33
N HIS A 22 33.62 -36.17 15.33
CA HIS A 22 33.14 -34.84 15.71
C HIS A 22 33.30 -33.80 14.59
N GLN A 23 34.38 -33.87 13.80
CA GLN A 23 34.57 -32.94 12.68
C GLN A 23 33.58 -33.21 11.54
N GLN A 24 33.38 -34.47 11.16
CA GLN A 24 32.39 -34.83 10.14
C GLN A 24 30.96 -34.49 10.56
N ILE A 25 30.60 -34.76 11.82
CA ILE A 25 29.29 -34.36 12.38
C ILE A 25 29.14 -32.83 12.35
N SER A 26 30.20 -32.08 12.67
CA SER A 26 30.16 -30.61 12.64
C SER A 26 30.01 -30.04 11.22
N GLU A 27 30.65 -30.62 10.21
CA GLU A 27 30.52 -30.19 8.81
C GLU A 27 29.13 -30.49 8.24
N VAL A 28 28.56 -31.64 8.59
CA VAL A 28 27.20 -32.02 8.18
C VAL A 28 26.16 -31.10 8.81
N GLU A 29 26.26 -30.82 10.12
CA GLU A 29 25.37 -29.88 10.79
C GLU A 29 25.54 -28.45 10.25
N TYR A 30 26.77 -28.03 9.95
CA TYR A 30 27.03 -26.71 9.37
C TYR A 30 26.40 -26.58 7.97
N THR A 31 26.53 -27.61 7.13
CA THR A 31 25.94 -27.64 5.79
C THR A 31 24.41 -27.60 5.88
N ARG A 32 23.82 -28.42 6.76
CA ARG A 32 22.37 -28.43 6.99
C ARG A 32 21.86 -27.07 7.46
N LEU A 33 22.59 -26.43 8.37
CA LEU A 33 22.25 -25.11 8.87
C LEU A 33 22.36 -24.04 7.78
N ALA A 34 23.39 -24.11 6.94
CA ALA A 34 23.57 -23.21 5.80
C ALA A 34 22.43 -23.34 4.77
N GLU A 35 22.03 -24.56 4.41
CA GLU A 35 20.90 -24.81 3.52
C GLU A 35 19.57 -24.27 4.08
N GLN A 36 19.36 -24.43 5.39
CA GLN A 36 18.22 -23.86 6.09
C GLN A 36 18.23 -22.33 6.05
N PHE A 37 19.38 -21.69 6.27
CA PHE A 37 19.52 -20.23 6.17
C PHE A 37 19.31 -19.72 4.75
N HIS A 38 19.80 -20.42 3.72
CA HIS A 38 19.56 -20.06 2.33
C HIS A 38 18.08 -20.15 1.96
N THR A 39 17.43 -21.27 2.30
CA THR A 39 16.01 -21.49 1.98
C THR A 39 15.11 -20.50 2.71
N THR A 40 15.38 -20.29 4.01
CA THR A 40 14.63 -19.34 4.84
C THR A 40 14.88 -17.91 4.38
N GLY A 41 16.13 -17.54 4.13
CA GLY A 41 16.51 -16.21 3.67
C GLY A 41 15.90 -15.85 2.33
N TYR A 42 15.85 -16.80 1.39
CA TYR A 42 15.20 -16.61 0.09
C TYR A 42 13.69 -16.36 0.25
N ARG A 43 12.99 -17.22 1.00
CA ARG A 43 11.55 -17.05 1.25
C ARG A 43 11.23 -15.73 1.95
N GLU A 44 12.02 -15.38 2.94
CA GLU A 44 11.89 -14.12 3.69
C GLU A 44 12.15 -12.90 2.80
N GLY A 45 13.14 -12.97 1.91
CA GLY A 45 13.42 -11.92 0.93
C GLY A 45 12.25 -11.68 -0.02
N ILE A 46 11.62 -12.74 -0.53
CA ILE A 46 10.42 -12.64 -1.38
C ILE A 46 9.24 -12.04 -0.60
N HIS A 47 9.01 -12.49 0.64
CA HIS A 47 7.97 -11.94 1.50
C HIS A 47 8.17 -10.44 1.75
N LYS A 48 9.37 -10.03 2.18
CA LYS A 48 9.71 -8.62 2.41
C LYS A 48 9.55 -7.76 1.16
N GLY A 49 9.97 -8.27 0.00
CA GLY A 49 9.79 -7.56 -1.27
C GLY A 49 8.32 -7.34 -1.60
N LYS A 50 7.46 -8.35 -1.39
CA LYS A 50 6.02 -8.24 -1.60
C LYS A 50 5.39 -7.22 -0.65
N ASP A 51 5.73 -7.28 0.62
CA ASP A 51 5.20 -6.38 1.64
C ASP A 51 5.64 -4.93 1.37
N ALA A 52 6.89 -4.73 0.96
CA ALA A 52 7.39 -3.41 0.57
C ALA A 52 6.64 -2.83 -0.63
N ALA A 53 6.41 -3.62 -1.68
CA ALA A 53 5.67 -3.18 -2.85
C ALA A 53 4.20 -2.84 -2.52
N ILE A 54 3.53 -3.67 -1.70
CA ILE A 54 2.17 -3.40 -1.22
C ILE A 54 2.14 -2.11 -0.40
N GLN A 55 3.11 -1.90 0.49
CA GLN A 55 3.17 -0.72 1.33
C GLN A 55 3.40 0.55 0.51
N GLU A 56 4.24 0.50 -0.52
CA GLU A 56 4.45 1.63 -1.44
C GLU A 56 3.15 1.99 -2.17
N GLY A 57 2.44 0.99 -2.72
CA GLY A 57 1.14 1.19 -3.35
C GLY A 57 0.11 1.78 -2.37
N PHE A 58 0.05 1.25 -1.15
CA PHE A 58 -0.81 1.76 -0.09
C PHE A 58 -0.48 3.21 0.26
N ASN A 59 0.79 3.55 0.46
CA ASN A 59 1.22 4.90 0.85
C ASN A 59 0.81 5.92 -0.21
N ASN A 60 1.01 5.60 -1.49
CA ASN A 60 0.63 6.47 -2.61
C ASN A 60 -0.88 6.67 -2.67
N GLY A 61 -1.67 5.59 -2.59
CA GLY A 61 -3.13 5.68 -2.58
C GLY A 61 -3.67 6.39 -1.34
N PHE A 62 -3.06 6.15 -0.17
CA PHE A 62 -3.46 6.75 1.10
C PHE A 62 -3.22 8.26 1.09
N ALA A 63 -2.06 8.74 0.62
CA ALA A 63 -1.76 10.17 0.57
C ALA A 63 -2.77 10.93 -0.31
N ALA A 64 -3.05 10.41 -1.52
CA ALA A 64 -4.03 11.00 -2.43
C ALA A 64 -5.46 10.92 -1.86
N GLY A 65 -5.85 9.75 -1.36
CA GLY A 65 -7.17 9.51 -0.78
C GLY A 65 -7.44 10.33 0.48
N ALA A 66 -6.44 10.49 1.36
CA ALA A 66 -6.56 11.28 2.58
C ALA A 66 -6.77 12.76 2.27
N GLN A 67 -5.99 13.33 1.34
CA GLN A 67 -6.14 14.72 0.93
C GLN A 67 -7.52 14.97 0.29
N ARG A 68 -7.95 14.08 -0.61
CA ARG A 68 -9.26 14.14 -1.25
C ARG A 68 -10.40 13.99 -0.24
N GLY A 69 -10.29 13.02 0.66
CA GLY A 69 -11.27 12.77 1.72
C GLY A 69 -11.41 13.94 2.68
N LYS A 70 -10.30 14.56 3.09
CA LYS A 70 -10.30 15.78 3.91
C LYS A 70 -11.04 16.92 3.21
N ARG A 71 -10.75 17.14 1.93
CA ARG A 71 -11.37 18.21 1.13
C ARG A 71 -12.87 17.99 0.96
N LEU A 72 -13.27 16.78 0.58
CA LEU A 72 -14.67 16.38 0.45
C LEU A 72 -15.44 16.55 1.76
N GLY A 73 -14.87 16.05 2.86
CA GLY A 73 -15.47 16.14 4.19
C GLY A 73 -15.67 17.59 4.64
N SER A 74 -14.66 18.44 4.44
CA SER A 74 -14.76 19.88 4.70
C SER A 74 -15.88 20.52 3.89
N LEU A 75 -15.95 20.23 2.60
CA LEU A 75 -16.94 20.84 1.70
C LEU A 75 -18.37 20.39 2.02
N ARG A 76 -18.58 19.09 2.33
CA ARG A 76 -19.87 18.58 2.83
C ARG A 76 -20.28 19.25 4.13
N GLY A 77 -19.34 19.41 5.08
CA GLY A 77 -19.59 20.08 6.35
C GLY A 77 -19.99 21.54 6.16
N ARG A 78 -19.24 22.29 5.36
CA ARG A 78 -19.53 23.71 5.04
C ARG A 78 -20.88 23.86 4.33
N ALA A 79 -21.18 23.00 3.36
CA ALA A 79 -22.47 23.03 2.66
C ALA A 79 -23.63 22.74 3.62
N SER A 80 -23.48 21.77 4.52
CA SER A 80 -24.49 21.43 5.53
C SER A 80 -24.72 22.57 6.53
N ALA A 81 -23.64 23.21 7.00
CA ALA A 81 -23.73 24.39 7.86
C ALA A 81 -24.44 25.56 7.15
N THR A 82 -24.08 25.81 5.88
CA THR A 82 -24.69 26.85 5.06
C THR A 82 -26.19 26.60 4.86
N LEU A 83 -26.57 25.34 4.58
CA LEU A 83 -27.97 24.96 4.46
C LEU A 83 -28.74 25.23 5.76
N ASN A 84 -28.18 24.89 6.92
CA ASN A 84 -28.81 25.14 8.21
C ASN A 84 -29.03 26.64 8.47
N ILE A 85 -28.05 27.48 8.14
CA ILE A 85 -28.17 28.94 8.25
C ILE A 85 -29.28 29.45 7.33
N LEU A 86 -29.28 29.02 6.05
CA LEU A 86 -30.29 29.43 5.07
C LEU A 86 -31.71 29.04 5.53
N LEU A 87 -31.90 27.82 6.02
CA LEU A 87 -33.21 27.36 6.50
C LEU A 87 -33.71 28.13 7.72
N LYS A 88 -32.82 28.65 8.57
CA LYS A 88 -33.20 29.44 9.76
C LYS A 88 -33.59 30.88 9.44
N HIS A 89 -32.98 31.48 8.41
CA HIS A 89 -33.13 32.90 8.11
C HIS A 89 -34.01 33.18 6.90
N MET A 90 -34.10 32.24 5.95
CA MET A 90 -34.65 32.47 4.61
C MET A 90 -35.37 31.22 4.13
N GLU A 91 -36.58 31.03 4.66
CA GLU A 91 -37.49 29.98 4.22
C GLU A 91 -37.86 30.24 2.74
N GLU A 92 -37.72 29.23 1.87
CA GLU A 92 -38.01 29.26 0.42
C GLU A 92 -37.07 30.09 -0.49
N ASP A 93 -35.77 30.13 -0.20
CA ASP A 93 -34.79 30.76 -1.09
C ASP A 93 -34.21 29.79 -2.15
N ALA A 94 -34.02 30.26 -3.39
CA ALA A 94 -33.33 29.52 -4.46
C ALA A 94 -31.93 29.00 -4.04
N ARG A 95 -31.26 29.69 -3.10
CA ARG A 95 -29.98 29.26 -2.52
C ARG A 95 -30.12 27.95 -1.73
N VAL A 96 -31.25 27.72 -1.05
CA VAL A 96 -31.52 26.45 -0.34
C VAL A 96 -31.52 25.29 -1.34
N HIS A 97 -32.16 25.46 -2.49
CA HIS A 97 -32.18 24.43 -3.53
C HIS A 97 -30.77 24.17 -4.08
N ARG A 98 -30.00 25.23 -4.35
CA ARG A 98 -28.62 25.12 -4.87
C ARG A 98 -27.69 24.40 -3.90
N VAL A 99 -27.75 24.72 -2.61
CA VAL A 99 -26.94 24.03 -1.58
C VAL A 99 -27.37 22.56 -1.44
N ARG A 100 -28.67 22.25 -1.50
CA ARG A 100 -29.14 20.85 -1.51
C ARG A 100 -28.65 20.08 -2.74
N GLN A 101 -28.56 20.72 -3.90
CA GLN A 101 -27.96 20.12 -5.08
C GLN A 101 -26.47 19.85 -4.88
N LEU A 102 -25.70 20.82 -4.36
CA LEU A 102 -24.28 20.62 -4.05
C LEU A 102 -24.06 19.46 -3.09
N ILE A 103 -24.85 19.34 -2.02
CA ILE A 103 -24.75 18.22 -1.08
C ILE A 103 -25.01 16.88 -1.79
N ARG A 104 -25.98 16.81 -2.71
CA ARG A 104 -26.24 15.60 -3.49
C ARG A 104 -25.07 15.25 -4.40
N GLU A 105 -24.53 16.22 -5.13
CA GLU A 105 -23.34 16.04 -5.98
C GLU A 105 -22.14 15.55 -5.15
N LEU A 106 -21.90 16.18 -3.99
CA LEU A 106 -20.84 15.77 -3.08
C LEU A 106 -21.08 14.40 -2.45
N ASN A 107 -22.32 13.97 -2.22
CA ASN A 107 -22.62 12.65 -1.67
C ASN A 107 -22.42 11.51 -2.69
N GLN A 108 -22.61 11.80 -3.97
CA GLN A 108 -22.35 10.88 -5.07
C GLN A 108 -20.85 10.78 -5.40
N TYR A 109 -20.07 11.78 -5.01
CA TYR A 109 -18.62 11.76 -5.10
C TYR A 109 -18.05 10.61 -4.24
N GLY A 110 -17.39 9.66 -4.89
CA GLY A 110 -16.78 8.47 -4.28
C GLY A 110 -17.63 7.19 -4.29
N THR A 111 -18.93 7.24 -4.61
CA THR A 111 -19.76 6.02 -4.75
C THR A 111 -19.59 5.33 -6.11
N ALA A 112 -18.87 5.97 -7.04
CA ALA A 112 -18.55 5.45 -8.36
C ALA A 112 -17.14 4.82 -8.45
N GLN A 113 -16.50 4.51 -7.32
CA GLN A 113 -15.41 3.54 -7.35
C GLN A 113 -16.04 2.18 -7.64
N ASP A 114 -15.88 1.73 -8.89
CA ASP A 114 -16.15 0.36 -9.30
C ASP A 114 -15.55 -0.61 -8.27
N PRO A 115 -16.35 -1.48 -7.61
CA PRO A 115 -15.81 -2.54 -6.75
C PRO A 115 -14.88 -3.50 -7.49
N ASN A 116 -14.76 -3.38 -8.83
CA ASN A 116 -13.84 -4.12 -9.69
C ASN A 116 -12.68 -3.28 -10.23
N HIS A 117 -12.36 -2.08 -9.71
CA HIS A 117 -11.05 -1.50 -10.05
C HIS A 117 -10.01 -2.55 -9.62
N PRO A 118 -9.27 -3.17 -10.56
CA PRO A 118 -8.30 -4.18 -10.18
C PRO A 118 -7.30 -3.48 -9.28
N THR A 119 -7.35 -3.81 -7.98
CA THR A 119 -6.38 -3.43 -6.97
C THR A 119 -5.04 -3.94 -7.45
N GLN A 120 -4.35 -3.16 -8.30
CA GLN A 120 -2.99 -3.40 -8.81
C GLN A 120 -2.59 -4.89 -8.83
N GLY A 121 -3.45 -5.76 -9.38
CA GLY A 121 -3.16 -7.19 -9.52
C GLY A 121 -1.96 -7.41 -10.45
N ASN A 122 -1.68 -6.38 -11.26
CA ASN A 122 -0.64 -6.37 -12.24
C ASN A 122 0.72 -6.00 -11.65
N ALA A 123 0.89 -5.73 -10.35
CA ALA A 123 2.23 -5.52 -9.79
C ALA A 123 3.04 -6.83 -9.76
N LEU A 124 2.37 -7.97 -9.52
CA LEU A 124 3.01 -9.29 -9.58
C LEU A 124 3.27 -9.71 -11.03
N GLU A 125 2.36 -9.37 -11.94
CA GLU A 125 2.48 -9.62 -13.38
C GLU A 125 3.53 -8.71 -14.02
N ASP A 126 3.68 -7.47 -13.55
CA ASP A 126 4.73 -6.50 -13.95
C ASP A 126 6.10 -6.92 -13.41
N LEU A 127 6.20 -7.39 -12.17
CA LEU A 127 7.44 -7.97 -11.64
C LEU A 127 7.83 -9.27 -12.36
N THR A 128 6.86 -10.13 -12.64
CA THR A 128 7.07 -11.36 -13.42
C THR A 128 7.51 -11.02 -14.85
N SER A 129 6.84 -10.05 -15.49
CA SER A 129 7.20 -9.56 -16.84
C SER A 129 8.55 -8.84 -16.87
N ARG A 130 8.95 -8.14 -15.80
CA ARG A 130 10.28 -7.52 -15.65
C ARG A 130 11.38 -8.57 -15.45
N MET A 131 11.12 -9.64 -14.70
CA MET A 131 12.06 -10.75 -14.58
C MET A 131 12.22 -11.52 -15.90
N ASP A 132 11.12 -11.72 -16.64
CA ASP A 132 11.14 -12.34 -17.97
C ASP A 132 11.85 -11.44 -19.01
N GLY A 133 11.63 -10.11 -18.92
CA GLY A 133 12.29 -9.11 -19.76
C GLY A 133 13.79 -8.92 -19.50
N LEU A 134 14.31 -9.31 -18.33
CA LEU A 134 15.75 -9.34 -18.05
C LEU A 134 16.47 -10.51 -18.76
N MET A 135 15.71 -11.49 -19.28
CA MET A 135 16.20 -12.65 -20.03
C MET A 135 16.03 -12.50 -21.55
N ALA A 136 15.40 -11.44 -22.04
CA ALA A 136 15.13 -11.17 -23.45
C ALA A 136 15.72 -9.82 -23.92
N PRO A 137 16.19 -9.70 -25.18
CA PRO A 137 16.70 -8.43 -25.67
C PRO A 137 15.56 -7.40 -25.80
N SER A 138 15.69 -6.37 -24.96
CA SER A 138 14.95 -5.09 -24.90
C SER A 138 14.04 -4.71 -26.07
N ASN A 139 12.78 -4.37 -25.76
CA ASN A 139 11.90 -3.59 -26.63
C ASN A 139 11.30 -2.41 -25.81
N PRO A 140 11.46 -1.13 -26.23
CA PRO A 140 11.15 0.04 -25.40
C PRO A 140 9.69 0.50 -25.58
N ALA A 141 8.73 -0.38 -25.31
CA ALA A 141 7.32 -0.06 -25.44
C ALA A 141 6.49 -0.70 -24.32
N GLN A 142 6.74 -0.30 -23.08
CA GLN A 142 5.81 -0.53 -21.97
C GLN A 142 5.22 0.81 -21.52
N SER A 143 3.98 1.00 -21.96
CA SER A 143 3.08 2.11 -21.71
C SER A 143 2.71 2.23 -20.23
N GLN A 144 2.87 3.44 -19.68
CA GLN A 144 2.42 3.89 -18.37
C GLN A 144 0.87 3.99 -18.29
N PRO A 145 0.26 4.00 -17.07
CA PRO A 145 -1.18 3.93 -16.89
C PRO A 145 -1.82 5.31 -17.06
N VAL A 146 -2.07 5.69 -18.31
CA VAL A 146 -2.68 6.96 -18.71
C VAL A 146 -4.10 7.14 -18.14
N THR A 147 -4.80 6.08 -17.75
CA THR A 147 -6.22 6.12 -17.35
C THR A 147 -6.48 6.66 -15.93
N GLN A 148 -5.57 6.48 -14.97
CA GLN A 148 -5.77 6.90 -13.57
C GLN A 148 -5.62 8.42 -13.39
N GLN A 149 -4.70 9.05 -14.12
CA GLN A 149 -4.48 10.50 -14.05
C GLN A 149 -5.71 11.30 -14.49
N TYR A 150 -6.43 10.85 -15.53
CA TYR A 150 -7.63 11.56 -16.01
C TYR A 150 -8.82 11.50 -15.04
N GLN A 151 -9.00 10.38 -14.32
CA GLN A 151 -10.07 10.27 -13.32
C GLN A 151 -9.80 11.16 -12.11
N ASP A 152 -8.55 11.20 -11.65
CA ASP A 152 -8.15 12.06 -10.54
C ASP A 152 -8.31 13.56 -10.87
N GLU A 153 -8.08 13.95 -12.12
CA GLU A 153 -8.21 15.33 -12.58
C GLU A 153 -9.68 15.77 -12.68
N GLN A 154 -10.56 14.91 -13.19
CA GLN A 154 -12.01 15.16 -13.23
C GLN A 154 -12.61 15.25 -11.82
N ASP A 155 -12.17 14.36 -10.92
CA ASP A 155 -12.58 14.36 -9.52
C ASP A 155 -12.19 15.66 -8.80
N ASN A 156 -11.00 16.19 -9.09
CA ASN A 156 -10.55 17.45 -8.51
C ASN A 156 -11.36 18.64 -9.06
N GLN A 157 -11.65 18.65 -10.37
CA GLN A 157 -12.47 19.69 -11.00
C GLN A 157 -13.88 19.78 -10.39
N LEU A 158 -14.50 18.65 -10.02
CA LEU A 158 -15.79 18.64 -9.34
C LEU A 158 -15.69 19.30 -7.97
N LEU A 159 -14.70 18.95 -7.16
CA LEU A 159 -14.49 19.56 -5.84
C LEU A 159 -14.20 21.07 -5.95
N ASP A 160 -13.40 21.48 -6.93
CA ASP A 160 -13.11 22.89 -7.22
C ASP A 160 -14.39 23.65 -7.57
N ARG A 161 -15.20 23.11 -8.48
CA ARG A 161 -16.49 23.69 -8.88
C ARG A 161 -17.43 23.82 -7.68
N CYS A 162 -17.61 22.75 -6.91
CA CYS A 162 -18.51 22.77 -5.75
C CYS A 162 -18.02 23.75 -4.67
N GLN A 163 -16.71 23.89 -4.50
CA GLN A 163 -16.13 24.88 -3.60
C GLN A 163 -16.42 26.32 -4.06
N PHE A 164 -16.15 26.63 -5.33
CA PHE A 164 -16.43 27.96 -5.90
C PHE A 164 -17.92 28.33 -5.77
N GLU A 165 -18.80 27.38 -6.08
CA GLU A 165 -20.25 27.54 -5.96
C GLU A 165 -20.70 27.82 -4.52
N LEU A 166 -20.14 27.10 -3.55
CA LEU A 166 -20.43 27.34 -2.15
C LEU A 166 -19.92 28.71 -1.68
N ASP A 167 -18.71 29.09 -2.10
CA ASP A 167 -18.12 30.39 -1.77
C ASP A 167 -18.95 31.55 -2.36
N ALA A 168 -19.44 31.41 -3.59
CA ALA A 168 -20.33 32.39 -4.22
C ALA A 168 -21.65 32.55 -3.47
N ILE A 169 -22.25 31.44 -3.01
CA ILE A 169 -23.46 31.48 -2.18
C ILE A 169 -23.20 32.18 -0.85
N LEU A 170 -22.10 31.84 -0.17
CA LEU A 170 -21.73 32.47 1.10
C LEU A 170 -21.45 33.97 0.94
N ALA A 171 -20.74 34.36 -0.11
CA ALA A 171 -20.49 35.76 -0.44
C ALA A 171 -21.80 36.52 -0.71
N SER A 172 -22.76 35.89 -1.41
CA SER A 172 -24.08 36.48 -1.67
C SER A 172 -24.92 36.68 -0.39
N MET A 173 -24.63 35.93 0.67
CA MET A 173 -25.31 36.06 1.96
C MET A 173 -24.72 37.18 2.84
N ASN A 174 -23.64 37.83 2.40
CA ASN A 174 -22.91 38.84 3.18
C ASN A 174 -22.45 38.33 4.57
N ILE A 175 -22.32 37.01 4.73
CA ILE A 175 -21.82 36.38 5.95
C ILE A 175 -20.31 36.22 5.75
N TRP A 176 -19.54 37.16 6.31
CA TRP A 176 -18.10 37.05 6.35
C TRP A 176 -17.71 35.88 7.26
N LEU A 177 -17.43 34.72 6.67
CA LEU A 177 -16.76 33.62 7.34
C LEU A 177 -15.26 33.74 7.02
N PRO A 178 -14.40 34.04 8.00
CA PRO A 178 -12.97 34.04 7.78
C PRO A 178 -12.53 32.65 7.34
N SER A 179 -11.70 32.59 6.29
CA SER A 179 -11.09 31.37 5.77
C SER A 179 -10.37 30.61 6.89
N LEU A 180 -10.83 29.38 7.15
CA LEU A 180 -10.17 28.37 8.00
C LEU A 180 -9.47 27.34 7.11
#